data_AF-A0A7S0PLN1-F1
#
_entry.id   AF-A0A7S0PLN1-F1
#
_cell.length_a   1.000
_cell.length_b   1.000
_cell.length_c   1.000
_cell.angle_alpha   90.00
_cell.angle_beta   90.00
_cell.angle_gamma   90.00
#
_symmetry.space_group_name_H-M   'P 1'
#
loop_
_entity.id
_entity.type
_entity.pdbx_description
1 polymer ?
#
loop_
_entity_poly.entity_id
_entity_poly.type
_entity_poly.pdbx_seq_one_letter_code
_entity_poly.pdbx_strand_id
1 'polypeptide(L)'
;VESVRFTDNTIGIAADPDLLTLTNAALAVAGTLTVSDDVKLSEDAAVITHTAPTTATNAGLAISSTNFHVDVESVRFTSKQIGTTTDADLITLADNAVAVAGTLTVSDDVKLSEANAVIEHTSTDAAASLTIKSSSGYVDVESVRFTDNTIGIAADPDLLTLTNAALAVAGTLTVSDDVKLSEDAAVITHTAPTTATNAGLAISSTNFHVDVESVRFT
;
A
#
# COMPACT_ATOMS: atom_id res chain seq x y z
N VAL A 1 44.72 -54.78 -15.42
CA VAL A 1 43.26 -54.89 -15.69
C VAL A 1 42.90 -53.66 -16.49
N GLU A 2 42.48 -53.79 -17.76
CA GLU A 2 41.91 -52.64 -18.48
C GLU A 2 40.77 -52.04 -17.67
N SER A 3 40.84 -50.74 -17.36
CA SER A 3 39.85 -50.09 -16.49
C SER A 3 38.62 -49.57 -17.23
N VAL A 4 38.58 -49.66 -18.57
CA VAL A 4 37.50 -49.11 -19.43
C VAL A 4 37.06 -50.14 -20.49
N ARG A 5 35.75 -50.22 -20.78
CA ARG A 5 35.11 -51.13 -21.76
C ARG A 5 34.25 -50.37 -22.77
N PHE A 6 34.25 -50.85 -24.01
CA PHE A 6 33.40 -50.39 -25.10
C PHE A 6 32.60 -51.58 -25.67
N THR A 7 31.28 -51.42 -25.80
CA THR A 7 30.40 -52.46 -26.37
C THR A 7 29.25 -51.80 -27.12
N ASP A 8 29.11 -52.07 -28.42
CA ASP A 8 28.09 -51.50 -29.32
C ASP A 8 27.95 -49.96 -29.18
N ASN A 9 26.88 -49.48 -28.53
CA ASN A 9 26.56 -48.06 -28.31
C ASN A 9 26.80 -47.58 -26.86
N THR A 10 27.54 -48.34 -26.05
CA THR A 10 27.76 -48.08 -24.60
C THR A 10 29.23 -48.01 -24.22
N ILE A 11 29.51 -47.15 -23.23
CA ILE A 11 30.86 -46.91 -22.68
C ILE A 11 30.79 -46.98 -21.15
N GLY A 12 31.73 -47.71 -20.54
CA GLY A 12 31.75 -47.87 -19.10
C GLY A 12 33.02 -48.51 -18.54
N ILE A 13 32.95 -48.89 -17.28
CA ILE A 13 33.98 -49.65 -16.55
C ILE A 13 33.44 -51.03 -16.20
N ALA A 14 34.26 -51.89 -15.58
CA ALA A 14 33.83 -53.25 -15.29
C ALA A 14 32.61 -53.37 -14.37
N ALA A 15 32.46 -52.40 -13.45
CA ALA A 15 31.37 -52.33 -12.48
C ALA A 15 30.14 -51.56 -12.99
N ASP A 16 30.28 -50.76 -14.06
CA ASP A 16 29.24 -49.90 -14.61
C ASP A 16 29.44 -49.82 -16.14
N PRO A 17 28.85 -50.75 -16.92
CA PRO A 17 29.15 -50.91 -18.35
C PRO A 17 28.43 -49.89 -19.25
N ASP A 18 27.41 -49.19 -18.74
CA ASP A 18 26.51 -48.29 -19.50
C ASP A 18 26.44 -46.86 -18.94
N LEU A 19 27.47 -46.45 -18.18
CA LEU A 19 27.65 -45.10 -17.66
C LEU A 19 27.31 -43.99 -18.68
N LEU A 20 27.66 -44.23 -19.95
CA LEU A 20 27.19 -43.45 -21.09
C LEU A 20 26.48 -44.35 -22.11
N THR A 21 25.26 -43.96 -22.51
CA THR A 21 24.48 -44.63 -23.56
C THR A 21 24.20 -43.68 -24.72
N LEU A 22 24.56 -44.09 -25.93
CA LEU A 22 24.29 -43.35 -27.16
C LEU A 22 22.98 -43.82 -27.77
N THR A 23 22.05 -42.89 -27.89
CA THR A 23 20.81 -43.07 -28.64
C THR A 23 20.76 -42.03 -29.76
N ASN A 24 19.75 -42.10 -30.62
CA ASN A 24 19.61 -41.12 -31.70
C ASN A 24 19.42 -39.69 -31.11
N ALA A 25 20.41 -38.82 -31.31
CA ALA A 25 20.44 -37.40 -30.93
C ALA A 25 20.48 -37.05 -29.43
N ALA A 26 20.85 -37.98 -28.54
CA ALA A 26 20.98 -37.69 -27.12
C ALA A 26 22.12 -38.45 -26.45
N LEU A 27 22.63 -37.86 -25.39
CA LEU A 27 23.53 -38.51 -24.45
C LEU A 27 22.82 -38.66 -23.11
N ALA A 28 22.73 -39.89 -22.63
CA ALA A 28 22.31 -40.17 -21.26
C ALA A 28 23.55 -40.43 -20.40
N VAL A 29 23.61 -39.76 -19.25
CA VAL A 29 24.59 -40.02 -18.19
C VAL A 29 23.80 -40.63 -17.03
N ALA A 30 24.07 -41.89 -16.69
CA ALA A 30 23.35 -42.58 -15.61
C ALA A 30 23.72 -42.07 -14.20
N GLY A 31 24.80 -41.28 -14.10
CA GLY A 31 25.32 -40.68 -12.88
C GLY A 31 25.44 -39.15 -12.92
N THR A 32 26.36 -38.60 -12.10
CA THR A 32 26.60 -37.16 -11.99
C THR A 32 27.47 -36.62 -13.12
N LEU A 33 27.08 -35.47 -13.68
CA LEU A 33 27.92 -34.71 -14.62
C LEU A 33 28.75 -33.65 -13.86
N THR A 34 30.05 -33.61 -14.11
CA THR A 34 30.96 -32.57 -13.60
C THR A 34 31.58 -31.80 -14.77
N VAL A 35 31.50 -30.47 -14.73
CA VAL A 35 32.09 -29.56 -15.74
C VAL A 35 33.19 -28.73 -15.09
N SER A 36 34.39 -28.73 -15.68
CA SER A 36 35.59 -28.07 -15.11
C SER A 36 35.72 -26.57 -15.45
N ASP A 37 34.87 -26.04 -16.35
CA ASP A 37 34.91 -24.66 -16.87
C ASP A 37 33.47 -24.13 -17.06
N ASP A 38 33.30 -22.96 -17.69
CA ASP A 38 32.01 -22.29 -17.84
C ASP A 38 30.94 -23.10 -18.60
N VAL A 39 29.72 -23.09 -18.06
CA VAL A 39 28.51 -23.57 -18.74
C VAL A 39 27.92 -22.39 -19.52
N LYS A 40 28.45 -22.16 -20.72
CA LYS A 40 27.85 -21.21 -21.66
C LYS A 40 26.60 -21.83 -22.28
N LEU A 41 25.44 -21.39 -21.83
CA LEU A 41 24.16 -21.74 -22.41
C LEU A 41 23.88 -20.73 -23.52
N SER A 42 24.28 -21.10 -24.74
CA SER A 42 24.24 -20.26 -25.94
C SER A 42 22.96 -20.39 -26.74
N GLU A 43 22.15 -21.40 -26.44
CA GLU A 43 20.72 -21.27 -26.66
C GLU A 43 20.34 -19.98 -25.93
N ASP A 44 19.83 -18.97 -26.65
CA ASP A 44 19.49 -17.67 -26.05
C ASP A 44 18.63 -17.80 -24.77
N ALA A 45 17.91 -18.92 -24.65
CA ALA A 45 17.18 -19.37 -23.48
C ALA A 45 17.78 -20.66 -22.90
N ALA A 46 18.88 -20.45 -22.23
CA ALA A 46 19.45 -21.34 -21.23
C ALA A 46 18.40 -21.92 -20.28
N VAL A 47 18.18 -23.24 -20.31
CA VAL A 47 17.29 -23.92 -19.35
C VAL A 47 18.02 -24.98 -18.56
N ILE A 48 17.86 -24.88 -17.25
CA ILE A 48 18.33 -25.86 -16.28
C ILE A 48 17.07 -26.50 -15.68
N THR A 49 16.79 -27.75 -16.05
CA THR A 49 15.54 -28.43 -15.65
C THR A 49 15.78 -29.45 -14.55
N HIS A 50 15.02 -29.29 -13.47
CA HIS A 50 14.99 -30.21 -12.35
C HIS A 50 13.64 -30.94 -12.30
N THR A 51 13.64 -32.27 -12.55
CA THR A 51 12.46 -33.14 -12.47
C THR A 51 12.54 -34.02 -11.23
N ALA A 52 11.76 -33.69 -10.20
CA ALA A 52 11.61 -34.51 -9.00
C ALA A 52 10.28 -35.31 -9.03
N PRO A 53 10.23 -36.52 -8.42
CA PRO A 53 9.00 -37.31 -8.32
C PRO A 53 7.88 -36.52 -7.63
N THR A 54 6.63 -36.73 -8.05
CA THR A 54 5.46 -35.97 -7.60
C THR A 54 5.11 -36.13 -6.11
N THR A 55 5.81 -36.99 -5.38
CA THR A 55 5.64 -37.24 -3.95
C THR A 55 6.66 -36.49 -3.08
N ALA A 56 7.55 -35.70 -3.69
CA ALA A 56 8.56 -34.94 -2.98
C ALA A 56 7.99 -33.64 -2.40
N THR A 57 7.99 -33.53 -1.07
CA THR A 57 7.60 -32.33 -0.31
C THR A 57 8.58 -31.16 -0.45
N ASN A 58 9.71 -31.37 -1.15
CA ASN A 58 10.81 -30.42 -1.31
C ASN A 58 11.39 -30.45 -2.74
N ALA A 59 10.52 -30.58 -3.74
CA ALA A 59 10.90 -30.55 -5.15
C ALA A 59 11.15 -29.10 -5.63
N GLY A 60 12.40 -28.67 -5.69
CA GLY A 60 12.76 -27.33 -6.20
C GLY A 60 14.02 -27.34 -7.06
N LEU A 61 14.06 -26.46 -8.06
CA LEU A 61 15.26 -26.25 -8.87
C LEU A 61 16.25 -25.41 -8.08
N ALA A 62 17.32 -26.04 -7.60
CA ALA A 62 18.45 -25.34 -7.00
C ALA A 62 19.26 -24.66 -8.10
N ILE A 63 18.94 -23.40 -8.42
CA ILE A 63 19.80 -22.56 -9.25
C ILE A 63 20.83 -21.90 -8.33
N SER A 64 22.00 -22.51 -8.31
CA SER A 64 23.12 -22.08 -7.48
C SER A 64 24.34 -21.99 -8.36
N SER A 65 24.91 -20.80 -8.53
CA SER A 65 26.29 -20.73 -8.96
C SER A 65 27.19 -21.15 -7.78
N THR A 66 28.21 -22.01 -7.99
CA THR A 66 29.20 -22.36 -6.94
C THR A 66 30.15 -21.21 -6.64
N ASN A 67 30.31 -20.30 -7.61
CA ASN A 67 31.34 -19.27 -7.57
C ASN A 67 30.79 -17.83 -7.55
N PHE A 68 29.62 -17.54 -8.14
CA PHE A 68 29.10 -16.15 -8.32
C PHE A 68 27.58 -16.03 -8.08
N HIS A 69 26.90 -15.02 -8.62
CA HIS A 69 25.45 -14.85 -8.50
C HIS A 69 24.72 -15.47 -9.68
N VAL A 70 23.45 -15.85 -9.45
CA VAL A 70 22.49 -15.81 -10.55
C VAL A 70 22.24 -14.33 -10.80
N ASP A 71 22.90 -13.77 -11.81
CA ASP A 71 22.49 -12.49 -12.34
C ASP A 71 21.15 -12.66 -13.03
N VAL A 72 20.11 -12.29 -12.30
CA VAL A 72 18.99 -11.55 -12.88
C VAL A 72 19.45 -10.12 -12.96
N GLU A 73 19.91 -9.70 -14.14
CA GLU A 73 20.42 -8.34 -14.35
C GLU A 73 19.49 -7.31 -13.67
N SER A 74 20.07 -6.63 -12.68
CA SER A 74 19.49 -5.57 -11.85
C SER A 74 18.33 -5.90 -10.90
N VAL A 75 17.94 -7.17 -10.68
CA VAL A 75 16.84 -7.55 -9.77
C VAL A 75 17.35 -8.50 -8.68
N ARG A 76 16.93 -8.29 -7.44
CA ARG A 76 17.35 -9.09 -6.29
C ARG A 76 16.13 -9.73 -5.64
N PHE A 77 16.07 -11.06 -5.68
CA PHE A 77 15.15 -11.87 -4.87
C PHE A 77 15.95 -12.39 -3.66
N THR A 78 15.60 -12.00 -2.43
CA THR A 78 16.36 -12.37 -1.23
C THR A 78 15.42 -12.72 -0.08
N SER A 79 15.41 -14.00 0.29
CA SER A 79 14.50 -14.53 1.33
C SER A 79 13.04 -14.26 0.97
N LYS A 80 12.40 -13.38 1.73
CA LYS A 80 11.05 -12.92 1.49
C LYS A 80 11.03 -11.51 0.86
N GLN A 81 12.15 -10.97 0.43
CA GLN A 81 12.27 -9.59 -0.04
C GLN A 81 12.58 -9.54 -1.54
N ILE A 82 12.16 -8.46 -2.19
CA ILE A 82 12.41 -8.19 -3.61
C ILE A 82 12.85 -6.74 -3.74
N GLY A 83 13.94 -6.51 -4.46
CA GLY A 83 14.45 -5.17 -4.70
C GLY A 83 15.37 -5.06 -5.91
N THR A 84 15.94 -3.88 -6.08
CA THR A 84 17.04 -3.65 -7.03
C THR A 84 18.37 -3.93 -6.36
N THR A 85 19.46 -3.68 -7.09
CA THR A 85 20.79 -3.71 -6.51
C THR A 85 21.00 -2.66 -5.43
N THR A 86 20.44 -1.44 -5.57
CA THR A 86 20.65 -0.31 -4.64
C THR A 86 19.57 -0.13 -3.58
N ASP A 87 18.43 -0.80 -3.76
CA ASP A 87 17.29 -0.71 -2.84
C ASP A 87 16.68 -2.11 -2.72
N ALA A 88 17.12 -2.85 -1.70
CA ALA A 88 16.95 -4.30 -1.61
C ALA A 88 15.64 -4.72 -0.95
N ASP A 89 15.07 -3.85 -0.11
CA ASP A 89 13.88 -4.06 0.69
C ASP A 89 12.70 -3.21 0.21
N LEU A 90 12.76 -2.77 -1.07
CA LEU A 90 11.65 -2.16 -1.78
C LEU A 90 10.33 -2.89 -1.50
N ILE A 91 10.38 -4.23 -1.45
CA ILE A 91 9.28 -5.09 -1.05
C ILE A 91 9.76 -6.09 0.01
N THR A 92 9.04 -6.19 1.12
CA THR A 92 9.21 -7.25 2.12
C THR A 92 7.93 -8.09 2.23
N LEU A 93 8.01 -9.38 1.93
CA LEU A 93 6.93 -10.36 2.11
C LEU A 93 6.96 -10.91 3.54
N ALA A 94 5.79 -11.12 4.11
CA ALA A 94 5.57 -11.81 5.36
C ALA A 94 4.30 -12.65 5.24
N ASP A 95 4.03 -13.49 6.24
CA ASP A 95 2.85 -14.34 6.20
C ASP A 95 1.61 -13.43 6.27
N ASN A 96 0.83 -13.40 5.18
CA ASN A 96 -0.32 -12.52 4.99
C ASN A 96 -0.01 -11.01 4.97
N ALA A 97 1.23 -10.59 4.70
CA ALA A 97 1.57 -9.17 4.63
C ALA A 97 2.65 -8.85 3.59
N VAL A 98 2.62 -7.62 3.09
CA VAL A 98 3.64 -7.03 2.23
C VAL A 98 3.91 -5.63 2.73
N ALA A 99 5.18 -5.29 2.94
CA ALA A 99 5.62 -3.93 3.22
C ALA A 99 6.35 -3.35 1.99
N VAL A 100 6.11 -2.07 1.70
CA VAL A 100 6.80 -1.33 0.64
C VAL A 100 7.55 -0.17 1.28
N ALA A 101 8.88 -0.19 1.21
CA ALA A 101 9.72 0.86 1.80
C ALA A 101 9.85 2.10 0.90
N GLY A 102 9.77 1.90 -0.42
CA GLY A 102 9.82 2.96 -1.42
C GLY A 102 8.47 3.65 -1.67
N THR A 103 8.45 4.56 -2.64
CA THR A 103 7.18 5.12 -3.15
C THR A 103 6.47 4.09 -4.02
N LEU A 104 5.20 3.80 -3.69
CA LEU A 104 4.34 3.00 -4.54
C LEU A 104 3.55 3.91 -5.48
N THR A 105 3.90 3.89 -6.75
CA THR A 105 3.07 4.51 -7.79
C THR A 105 2.08 3.47 -8.31
N VAL A 106 0.78 3.70 -8.08
CA VAL A 106 -0.30 2.93 -8.68
C VAL A 106 -0.92 3.78 -9.78
N SER A 107 -0.92 3.28 -11.02
CA SER A 107 -1.41 4.01 -12.19
C SER A 107 -2.91 3.84 -12.45
N ASP A 108 -3.62 3.15 -11.55
CA ASP A 108 -5.01 2.73 -11.68
C ASP A 108 -5.68 2.67 -10.30
N ASP A 109 -6.84 2.04 -10.22
CA ASP A 109 -7.63 1.91 -9.01
C ASP A 109 -6.93 1.10 -7.92
N VAL A 110 -7.07 1.60 -6.69
CA VAL A 110 -6.77 0.84 -5.47
C VAL A 110 -8.08 0.34 -4.89
N LYS A 111 -8.31 -0.97 -4.95
CA LYS A 111 -9.49 -1.61 -4.35
C LYS A 111 -9.14 -2.25 -3.01
N LEU A 112 -9.85 -1.86 -1.97
CA LEU A 112 -9.74 -2.46 -0.64
C LEU A 112 -11.01 -3.27 -0.36
N SER A 113 -10.92 -4.60 -0.49
CA SER A 113 -12.09 -5.48 -0.46
C SER A 113 -12.50 -5.96 0.92
N GLU A 114 -11.66 -5.74 1.93
CA GLU A 114 -11.97 -6.09 3.31
C GLU A 114 -13.15 -5.24 3.79
N ALA A 115 -14.08 -5.84 4.56
CA ALA A 115 -15.28 -5.13 5.01
C ALA A 115 -14.95 -3.87 5.83
N ASN A 116 -13.80 -3.91 6.51
CA ASN A 116 -13.27 -2.82 7.33
C ASN A 116 -11.84 -2.49 6.92
N ALA A 117 -11.59 -2.26 5.63
CA ALA A 117 -10.28 -1.82 5.18
C ALA A 117 -9.86 -0.49 5.82
N VAL A 118 -8.56 -0.36 6.11
CA VAL A 118 -7.97 0.81 6.78
C VAL A 118 -6.82 1.36 5.93
N ILE A 119 -6.77 2.68 5.82
CA ILE A 119 -5.58 3.44 5.39
C ILE A 119 -5.13 4.23 6.62
N GLU A 120 -3.95 3.93 7.13
CA GLU A 120 -3.41 4.52 8.36
C GLU A 120 -2.21 5.42 8.05
N HIS A 121 -2.19 6.63 8.60
CA HIS A 121 -1.06 7.55 8.56
C HIS A 121 -0.54 7.77 9.97
N THR A 122 0.64 7.22 10.28
CA THR A 122 1.19 7.08 11.63
C THR A 122 2.33 8.05 11.96
N SER A 123 2.58 9.05 11.10
CA SER A 123 3.66 10.03 11.36
C SER A 123 3.43 10.76 12.68
N THR A 124 4.51 10.95 13.44
CA THR A 124 4.51 11.72 14.70
C THR A 124 4.88 13.18 14.51
N ASP A 125 5.16 13.61 13.28
CA ASP A 125 5.43 15.01 12.95
C ASP A 125 4.11 15.80 12.97
N ALA A 126 4.08 16.89 13.72
CA ALA A 126 2.90 17.75 13.86
C ALA A 126 2.45 18.38 12.53
N ALA A 127 3.35 18.49 11.54
CA ALA A 127 3.03 18.99 10.21
C ALA A 127 2.63 17.89 9.20
N ALA A 128 2.78 16.61 9.56
CA ALA A 128 2.46 15.52 8.64
C ALA A 128 0.94 15.35 8.47
N SER A 129 0.51 15.00 7.25
CA SER A 129 -0.90 14.83 6.91
C SER A 129 -1.10 13.73 5.88
N LEU A 130 -2.28 13.09 5.93
CA LEU A 130 -2.74 12.23 4.85
C LEU A 130 -3.40 13.09 3.76
N THR A 131 -2.69 13.29 2.64
CA THR A 131 -3.23 14.03 1.50
C THR A 131 -3.97 13.09 0.54
N ILE A 132 -5.25 13.34 0.31
CA ILE A 132 -6.06 12.69 -0.75
C ILE A 132 -6.59 13.81 -1.64
N LYS A 133 -6.24 13.79 -2.93
CA LYS A 133 -6.54 14.89 -3.87
C LYS A 133 -6.83 14.42 -5.28
N SER A 134 -7.61 15.22 -6.00
CA SER A 134 -7.78 15.12 -7.44
C SER A 134 -7.30 16.42 -8.09
N SER A 135 -6.52 16.33 -9.17
CA SER A 135 -5.98 17.51 -9.88
C SER A 135 -7.00 18.14 -10.84
N SER A 136 -8.03 17.40 -11.25
CA SER A 136 -8.98 17.81 -12.28
C SER A 136 -10.44 17.49 -11.97
N GLY A 137 -10.73 16.91 -10.80
CA GLY A 137 -12.07 16.54 -10.37
C GLY A 137 -12.21 16.60 -8.85
N TYR A 138 -13.03 15.71 -8.30
CA TYR A 138 -13.34 15.67 -6.87
C TYR A 138 -12.81 14.38 -6.23
N VAL A 139 -12.76 14.39 -4.89
CA VAL A 139 -12.66 13.17 -4.09
C VAL A 139 -14.08 12.82 -3.66
N ASP A 140 -14.63 11.74 -4.22
CA ASP A 140 -15.96 11.29 -3.87
C ASP A 140 -15.91 10.56 -2.52
N VAL A 141 -16.77 10.98 -1.59
CA VAL A 141 -16.92 10.39 -0.27
C VAL A 141 -18.39 10.15 0.02
N GLU A 142 -18.75 8.91 0.35
CA GLU A 142 -20.15 8.56 0.63
C GLU A 142 -20.60 9.11 1.99
N SER A 143 -19.75 8.99 3.01
CA SER A 143 -20.06 9.47 4.37
C SER A 143 -18.80 10.00 5.04
N VAL A 144 -18.94 11.16 5.71
CA VAL A 144 -17.87 11.81 6.46
C VAL A 144 -18.18 11.71 7.95
N ARG A 145 -17.21 11.21 8.72
CA ARG A 145 -17.29 11.12 10.19
C ARG A 145 -15.95 11.50 10.81
N PHE A 146 -16.00 12.37 11.81
CA PHE A 146 -14.85 12.75 12.64
C PHE A 146 -14.89 11.98 13.96
N THR A 147 -13.73 11.50 14.41
CA THR A 147 -13.60 10.85 15.74
C THR A 147 -13.42 11.88 16.84
N ASP A 148 -12.60 12.90 16.57
CA ASP A 148 -12.52 14.08 17.39
C ASP A 148 -13.70 15.02 17.10
N ASN A 149 -13.96 15.93 18.04
CA ASN A 149 -15.06 16.88 17.93
C ASN A 149 -14.68 18.20 17.27
N THR A 150 -13.41 18.49 17.05
CA THR A 150 -12.97 19.78 16.51
C THR A 150 -12.65 19.71 15.02
N ILE A 151 -13.00 20.75 14.29
CA ILE A 151 -12.62 20.96 12.88
C ILE A 151 -12.05 22.38 12.78
N GLY A 152 -10.85 22.50 12.22
CA GLY A 152 -10.16 23.79 12.13
C GLY A 152 -8.97 23.79 11.19
N ILE A 153 -8.18 24.85 11.28
CA ILE A 153 -6.92 25.03 10.55
C ILE A 153 -5.74 24.92 11.51
N ALA A 154 -4.52 24.84 10.98
CA ALA A 154 -3.32 24.67 11.81
C ALA A 154 -3.14 25.73 12.91
N ALA A 155 -3.55 26.97 12.67
CA ALA A 155 -3.46 28.06 13.64
C ALA A 155 -4.67 28.17 14.59
N ASP A 156 -5.77 27.49 14.28
CA ASP A 156 -7.06 27.57 14.98
C ASP A 156 -7.79 26.22 14.81
N PRO A 157 -7.42 25.20 15.62
CA PRO A 157 -7.86 23.81 15.42
C PRO A 157 -9.32 23.57 15.81
N ASP A 158 -9.93 24.46 16.59
CA ASP A 158 -11.27 24.32 17.16
C ASP A 158 -12.29 25.33 16.62
N LEU A 159 -12.04 25.84 15.40
CA LEU A 159 -12.94 26.77 14.70
C LEU A 159 -14.41 26.29 14.70
N LEU A 160 -14.63 24.99 14.52
CA LEU A 160 -15.88 24.29 14.76
C LEU A 160 -15.69 23.22 15.83
N THR A 161 -16.59 23.14 16.81
CA THR A 161 -16.59 22.08 17.84
C THR A 161 -17.95 21.38 17.93
N LEU A 162 -17.97 20.07 17.67
CA LEU A 162 -19.12 19.16 17.74
C LEU A 162 -19.27 18.58 19.15
N THR A 163 -20.13 19.18 19.96
CA THR A 163 -20.47 18.65 21.29
C THR A 163 -21.75 17.81 21.21
N ASN A 164 -22.14 17.18 22.32
CA ASN A 164 -23.35 16.35 22.34
C ASN A 164 -24.58 17.15 21.86
N ALA A 165 -25.04 16.84 20.64
CA ALA A 165 -26.13 17.50 19.93
C ALA A 165 -25.97 19.01 19.65
N ALA A 166 -24.74 19.55 19.63
CA ALA A 166 -24.51 20.96 19.31
C ALA A 166 -23.23 21.20 18.51
N LEU A 167 -23.24 22.27 17.71
CA LEU A 167 -22.08 22.81 17.01
C LEU A 167 -21.75 24.19 17.59
N ALA A 168 -20.54 24.36 18.11
CA ALA A 168 -19.99 25.67 18.45
C ALA A 168 -19.11 26.18 17.29
N VAL A 169 -19.18 27.47 17.01
CA VAL A 169 -18.33 28.15 16.03
C VAL A 169 -17.53 29.22 16.77
N ALA A 170 -16.20 29.10 16.81
CA ALA A 170 -15.33 30.03 17.52
C ALA A 170 -15.19 31.38 16.80
N GLY A 171 -15.33 31.36 15.46
CA GLY A 171 -15.31 32.55 14.60
C GLY A 171 -16.69 33.07 14.21
N THR A 172 -16.72 33.96 13.21
CA THR A 172 -17.96 34.42 12.60
C THR A 172 -18.54 33.36 11.67
N LEU A 173 -19.82 33.03 11.85
CA LEU A 173 -20.59 32.25 10.88
C LEU A 173 -21.25 33.18 9.87
N THR A 174 -20.82 33.10 8.61
CA THR A 174 -21.48 33.78 7.49
C THR A 174 -22.41 32.82 6.77
N VAL A 175 -23.67 33.20 6.60
CA VAL A 175 -24.67 32.45 5.82
C VAL A 175 -25.07 33.31 4.62
N SER A 176 -24.97 32.75 3.41
CA SER A 176 -25.25 33.46 2.16
C SER A 176 -26.73 33.49 1.77
N ASP A 177 -27.54 32.72 2.49
CA ASP A 177 -28.97 32.52 2.23
C ASP A 177 -29.72 32.48 3.58
N ASP A 178 -30.96 32.00 3.58
CA ASP A 178 -31.83 31.97 4.76
C ASP A 178 -31.34 31.06 5.89
N VAL A 179 -31.59 31.47 7.13
CA VAL A 179 -31.47 30.63 8.34
C VAL A 179 -32.85 30.16 8.78
N LYS A 180 -33.10 28.85 8.70
CA LYS A 180 -34.35 28.23 9.16
C LYS A 180 -34.17 27.54 10.51
N LEU A 181 -34.94 27.96 11.51
CA LEU A 181 -35.01 27.31 12.82
C LEU A 181 -36.33 26.54 12.92
N SER A 182 -36.28 25.21 12.94
CA SER A 182 -37.47 24.36 12.74
C SER A 182 -38.14 23.86 14.02
N GLU A 183 -37.54 24.09 15.18
CA GLU A 183 -38.12 23.65 16.46
C GLU A 183 -39.28 24.58 16.86
N ASP A 184 -40.33 24.01 17.45
CA ASP A 184 -41.53 24.76 17.89
C ASP A 184 -41.18 25.94 18.81
N ALA A 185 -40.11 25.78 19.60
CA ALA A 185 -39.57 26.80 20.50
C ALA A 185 -38.09 27.08 20.21
N ALA A 186 -37.74 27.36 18.95
CA ALA A 186 -36.39 27.81 18.60
C ALA A 186 -36.02 29.12 19.30
N VAL A 187 -34.79 29.20 19.83
CA VAL A 187 -34.27 30.35 20.56
C VAL A 187 -32.94 30.80 20.00
N ILE A 188 -32.76 32.12 19.85
CA ILE A 188 -31.45 32.75 19.61
C ILE A 188 -31.05 33.45 20.92
N THR A 189 -29.95 33.00 21.52
CA THR A 189 -29.43 33.57 22.77
C THR A 189 -28.12 34.29 22.52
N HIS A 190 -28.01 35.53 22.97
CA HIS A 190 -26.75 36.28 23.02
C HIS A 190 -26.26 36.37 24.46
N THR A 191 -25.03 35.94 24.70
CA THR A 191 -24.35 36.05 26.00
C THR A 191 -23.05 36.81 25.81
N ALA A 192 -22.85 37.90 26.55
CA ALA A 192 -21.60 38.65 26.55
C ALA A 192 -20.86 38.52 27.89
N PRO A 193 -19.54 38.73 27.91
CA PRO A 193 -18.78 38.83 29.15
C PRO A 193 -19.32 39.95 30.04
N THR A 194 -19.28 39.77 31.36
CA THR A 194 -19.76 40.76 32.33
C THR A 194 -18.97 42.09 32.29
N THR A 195 -17.81 42.09 31.64
CA THR A 195 -16.96 43.26 31.41
C THR A 195 -17.31 44.01 30.12
N ALA A 196 -18.22 43.50 29.29
CA ALA A 196 -18.61 44.15 28.04
C ALA A 196 -19.56 45.33 28.30
N THR A 197 -19.14 46.53 27.92
CA THR A 197 -19.91 47.77 28.15
C THR A 197 -20.97 48.07 27.10
N ASN A 198 -21.05 47.26 26.03
CA ASN A 198 -22.00 47.45 24.92
C ASN A 198 -22.49 46.12 24.32
N ALA A 199 -22.89 45.21 25.20
CA ALA A 199 -23.38 43.88 24.86
C ALA A 199 -24.83 43.90 24.36
N GLY A 200 -25.11 43.32 23.18
CA GLY A 200 -26.47 43.18 22.66
C GLY A 200 -26.54 42.33 21.39
N LEU A 201 -27.69 41.70 21.14
CA LEU A 201 -27.97 41.02 19.87
C LEU A 201 -28.42 42.07 18.84
N ALA A 202 -27.58 42.35 17.85
CA ALA A 202 -27.94 43.24 16.75
C ALA A 202 -28.56 42.44 15.60
N ILE A 203 -29.72 42.91 15.11
CA ILE A 203 -30.35 42.41 13.89
C ILE A 203 -30.59 43.63 13.00
N SER A 204 -30.04 43.62 11.79
CA SER A 204 -30.07 44.78 10.89
C SER A 204 -30.12 44.35 9.43
N SER A 205 -30.74 45.18 8.61
CA SER A 205 -30.71 45.08 7.15
C SER A 205 -29.97 46.30 6.59
N THR A 206 -29.05 46.10 5.65
CA THR A 206 -28.32 47.21 5.00
C THR A 206 -29.09 47.82 3.84
N ASN A 207 -30.02 47.05 3.24
CA ASN A 207 -30.69 47.45 2.00
C ASN A 207 -32.18 47.74 2.18
N PHE A 208 -32.83 47.15 3.20
CA PHE A 208 -34.27 47.28 3.41
C PHE A 208 -34.60 47.37 4.90
N HIS A 209 -35.52 46.54 5.37
CA HIS A 209 -36.03 46.54 6.73
C HIS A 209 -35.83 45.16 7.38
N VAL A 210 -35.99 45.12 8.69
CA VAL A 210 -36.12 43.89 9.47
C VAL A 210 -37.60 43.75 9.82
N ASP A 211 -38.24 42.69 9.35
CA ASP A 211 -39.62 42.38 9.70
C ASP A 211 -39.68 41.58 11.00
N VAL A 212 -40.58 41.99 11.90
CA VAL A 212 -40.83 41.29 13.17
C VAL A 212 -42.34 41.21 13.38
N GLU A 213 -42.89 40.00 13.36
CA GLU A 213 -44.33 39.79 13.53
C GLU A 213 -44.82 40.19 14.93
N SER A 214 -44.01 39.93 15.96
CA SER A 214 -44.35 40.25 17.35
C SER A 214 -43.13 40.37 18.24
N VAL A 215 -43.15 41.32 19.17
CA VAL A 215 -42.13 41.52 20.22
C VAL A 215 -42.79 41.41 21.58
N ARG A 216 -42.17 40.65 22.48
CA ARG A 216 -42.57 40.57 23.89
C ARG A 216 -41.40 41.02 24.75
N PHE A 217 -41.62 41.99 25.63
CA PHE A 217 -40.67 42.39 26.66
C PHE A 217 -40.89 41.53 27.91
N THR A 218 -39.82 41.01 28.49
CA THR A 218 -39.83 40.21 29.73
C THR A 218 -39.10 40.94 30.84
#